data_AF-A0A4U1LCK1-F1
#
_entry.id   AF-A0A4U1LCK1-F1
#
_cell.length_a   1.000
_cell.length_b   1.000
_cell.length_c   1.000
_cell.angle_alpha   90.00
_cell.angle_beta   90.00
_cell.angle_gamma   90.00
#
_symmetry.space_group_name_H-M   'P 1'
#
loop_
_entity.id
_entity.type
_entity.pdbx_description
1 polymer ?
#
loop_
_entity_poly.entity_id
_entity_poly.type
_entity_poly.pdbx_seq_one_letter_code
_entity_poly.pdbx_strand_id
1 'polypeptide(L)'
;DEDANGDGDPTNDDTDQDGTPDYLDPDNGPDTDGDGVPDVVDLDDDNDGILDTVEGDGAIDTDNDGRPDSLDIDSDDDGIPDNVEGQPTEGYLPPSGEDSDNDGLDDAYEGAGNEGVTPEDTDQDGTPDYIDDDSDNDLVPDSNEGHDFDYDGEPDNTYTGVDTDNDGLDDGYEGSDVNDGYDVNDEIEDPANDLPDTDGTEDVNYRDLDDDGDGIDTPDEDANGDGDPTNDDTDQDGTPDYLDPDNGPDTDGDGVPDVVDLDDDNDGILDTVEGDGAIDTDNDGRPDSLDIDSDDDGIPDNVEGQPTEGYLPPSGEDADNDGLDDAYEGTGNEGVT
;
A
#
# COMPACT_ATOMS: atom_id res chain seq x y z
N ASP A 1 31.82 -32.01 -17.18
CA ASP A 1 32.66 -32.86 -16.33
C ASP A 1 31.73 -33.18 -15.19
N GLU A 2 31.20 -34.40 -15.14
CA GLU A 2 30.14 -34.83 -14.21
C GLU A 2 30.72 -35.38 -12.89
N ASP A 3 31.92 -34.92 -12.48
CA ASP A 3 32.62 -35.39 -11.28
C ASP A 3 32.59 -34.27 -10.24
N ALA A 4 31.45 -34.13 -9.57
CA ALA A 4 31.12 -33.02 -8.68
C ALA A 4 32.03 -33.01 -7.43
N ASN A 5 32.37 -34.18 -6.90
CA ASN A 5 33.25 -34.31 -5.73
C ASN A 5 34.75 -34.31 -6.09
N GLY A 6 35.10 -34.40 -7.37
CA GLY A 6 36.46 -34.30 -7.89
C GLY A 6 37.37 -35.51 -7.58
N ASP A 7 36.78 -36.67 -7.28
CA ASP A 7 37.50 -37.91 -6.96
C ASP A 7 37.84 -38.77 -8.19
N GLY A 8 37.28 -38.42 -9.35
CA GLY A 8 37.48 -39.10 -10.62
C GLY A 8 36.52 -40.26 -10.89
N ASP A 9 35.46 -40.42 -10.10
CA ASP A 9 34.39 -41.41 -10.24
C ASP A 9 33.00 -40.76 -10.14
N PRO A 10 32.40 -40.31 -11.25
CA PRO A 10 31.08 -39.63 -11.25
C PRO A 10 29.90 -40.55 -10.86
N THR A 11 30.17 -41.79 -10.42
CA THR A 11 29.17 -42.77 -10.00
C THR A 11 29.03 -42.88 -8.48
N ASN A 12 29.74 -42.03 -7.74
CA ASN A 12 29.59 -41.88 -6.29
C ASN A 12 29.41 -40.43 -5.85
N ASP A 13 29.25 -39.50 -6.81
CA ASP A 13 28.68 -38.20 -6.54
C ASP A 13 27.27 -38.42 -5.99
N ASP A 14 26.97 -37.68 -4.93
CA ASP A 14 25.84 -37.77 -4.01
C ASP A 14 25.79 -36.37 -3.40
N THR A 15 25.33 -35.43 -4.22
CA THR A 15 25.49 -33.99 -4.05
C THR A 15 24.69 -33.48 -2.86
N ASP A 16 23.49 -34.03 -2.67
CA ASP A 16 22.54 -33.80 -1.58
C ASP A 16 22.83 -34.67 -0.33
N GLN A 17 23.66 -35.72 -0.46
CA GLN A 17 24.07 -36.63 0.62
C GLN A 17 22.94 -37.51 1.17
N ASP A 18 21.90 -37.79 0.37
CA ASP A 18 20.79 -38.68 0.74
C ASP A 18 21.22 -40.17 0.72
N GLY A 19 22.35 -40.48 0.07
CA GLY A 19 22.90 -41.82 -0.10
C GLY A 19 22.55 -42.51 -1.42
N THR A 20 21.88 -41.80 -2.33
CA THR A 20 21.57 -42.14 -3.71
C THR A 20 22.56 -41.40 -4.61
N PRO A 21 23.34 -42.11 -5.44
CA PRO A 21 24.27 -41.41 -6.30
C PRO A 21 23.54 -40.58 -7.37
N ASP A 22 23.99 -39.35 -7.62
CA ASP A 22 23.44 -38.34 -8.55
C ASP A 22 22.88 -38.93 -9.86
N TYR A 23 23.57 -39.89 -10.48
CA TYR A 23 23.16 -40.49 -11.77
C TYR A 23 22.00 -41.51 -11.68
N LEU A 24 21.63 -41.90 -10.47
CA LEU A 24 20.50 -42.78 -10.12
C LEU A 24 19.44 -42.05 -9.30
N ASP A 25 19.71 -40.80 -8.98
CA ASP A 25 18.88 -40.00 -8.13
C ASP A 25 17.83 -39.27 -8.98
N PRO A 26 16.55 -39.68 -8.88
CA PRO A 26 15.48 -38.93 -9.53
C PRO A 26 15.24 -37.57 -8.88
N ASP A 27 15.77 -37.36 -7.68
CA ASP A 27 15.53 -36.23 -6.79
C ASP A 27 16.77 -35.28 -6.80
N ASN A 28 17.75 -35.52 -7.69
CA ASN A 28 18.88 -34.62 -7.93
C ASN A 28 18.54 -33.58 -9.01
N GLY A 29 17.60 -32.70 -8.66
CA GLY A 29 17.11 -31.56 -9.44
C GLY A 29 17.50 -30.21 -8.81
N PRO A 30 17.08 -29.07 -9.40
CA PRO A 30 16.90 -27.85 -8.61
C PRO A 30 15.89 -28.10 -7.46
N ASP A 31 16.01 -27.23 -6.46
CA ASP A 31 15.32 -27.19 -5.17
C ASP A 31 15.32 -25.68 -4.88
N THR A 32 14.27 -25.03 -5.37
CA THR A 32 14.20 -23.58 -5.58
C THR A 32 14.11 -22.85 -4.25
N ASP A 33 13.13 -23.21 -3.42
CA ASP A 33 12.95 -22.70 -2.05
C ASP A 33 13.96 -23.26 -1.02
N GLY A 34 14.59 -24.41 -1.33
CA GLY A 34 15.60 -25.03 -0.47
C GLY A 34 15.02 -25.79 0.73
N ASP A 35 13.75 -26.20 0.71
CA ASP A 35 13.13 -26.99 1.79
C ASP A 35 13.62 -28.45 1.83
N GLY A 36 14.27 -28.89 0.76
CA GLY A 36 14.83 -30.23 0.58
C GLY A 36 13.95 -31.21 -0.20
N VAL A 37 12.88 -30.72 -0.83
CA VAL A 37 12.07 -31.38 -1.84
C VAL A 37 12.43 -30.76 -3.20
N PRO A 38 12.86 -31.56 -4.19
CA PRO A 38 13.25 -31.00 -5.49
C PRO A 38 12.05 -30.64 -6.36
N ASP A 39 12.14 -29.54 -7.11
CA ASP A 39 11.08 -28.95 -7.96
C ASP A 39 10.34 -29.97 -8.87
N VAL A 40 11.02 -31.05 -9.27
CA VAL A 40 10.41 -32.07 -10.15
C VAL A 40 9.35 -32.94 -9.46
N VAL A 41 9.32 -32.93 -8.13
CA VAL A 41 8.41 -33.70 -7.28
C VAL A 41 7.76 -32.87 -6.18
N ASP A 42 8.17 -31.61 -6.04
CA ASP A 42 7.49 -30.62 -5.23
C ASP A 42 6.04 -30.42 -5.69
N LEU A 43 5.23 -29.83 -4.82
CA LEU A 43 3.88 -29.38 -5.11
C LEU A 43 3.77 -27.86 -5.18
N ASP A 44 4.80 -27.16 -4.70
CA ASP A 44 4.87 -25.72 -4.45
C ASP A 44 6.37 -25.33 -4.47
N ASP A 45 6.95 -25.20 -5.67
CA ASP A 45 8.40 -25.12 -5.88
C ASP A 45 9.07 -23.88 -5.23
N ASP A 46 8.32 -22.79 -4.98
CA ASP A 46 8.78 -21.55 -4.32
C ASP A 46 8.22 -21.36 -2.89
N ASN A 47 7.26 -22.19 -2.47
CA ASN A 47 6.70 -22.27 -1.11
C ASN A 47 5.88 -21.05 -0.68
N ASP A 48 5.33 -20.33 -1.65
CA ASP A 48 4.43 -19.21 -1.43
C ASP A 48 3.02 -19.69 -0.96
N GLY A 49 2.77 -21.00 -1.02
CA GLY A 49 1.52 -21.65 -0.66
C GLY A 49 0.56 -21.87 -1.83
N ILE A 50 0.83 -21.30 -3.00
CA ILE A 50 0.11 -21.47 -4.25
C ILE A 50 0.74 -22.67 -4.99
N LEU A 51 -0.05 -23.72 -5.20
CA LEU A 51 0.48 -24.97 -5.76
C LEU A 51 0.81 -24.81 -7.24
N ASP A 52 1.96 -25.29 -7.75
CA ASP A 52 2.37 -25.09 -9.18
C ASP A 52 1.28 -25.42 -10.20
N THR A 53 0.37 -26.35 -9.87
CA THR A 53 -0.78 -26.66 -10.72
C THR A 53 -1.76 -25.49 -10.94
N VAL A 54 -1.67 -24.44 -10.13
CA VAL A 54 -2.42 -23.19 -10.13
C VAL A 54 -1.66 -22.16 -10.97
N GLU A 55 -0.38 -21.91 -10.72
CA GLU A 55 0.45 -20.98 -11.54
C GLU A 55 0.94 -21.61 -12.86
N GLY A 56 0.59 -22.88 -13.10
CA GLY A 56 0.61 -23.45 -14.45
C GLY A 56 1.79 -24.36 -14.79
N ASP A 57 2.43 -24.95 -13.77
CA ASP A 57 3.35 -26.10 -13.86
C ASP A 57 4.57 -25.72 -14.72
N GLY A 58 5.19 -24.57 -14.37
CA GLY A 58 6.37 -23.97 -15.02
C GLY A 58 6.15 -23.48 -16.45
N ALA A 59 4.91 -23.16 -16.84
CA ALA A 59 4.55 -22.77 -18.21
C ALA A 59 4.04 -21.33 -18.37
N ILE A 60 3.70 -20.68 -17.26
CA ILE A 60 3.34 -19.26 -17.16
C ILE A 60 4.56 -18.53 -16.58
N ASP A 61 4.66 -17.25 -16.90
CA ASP A 61 5.79 -16.33 -16.72
C ASP A 61 5.12 -14.97 -17.00
N THR A 62 4.44 -14.45 -15.96
CA THR A 62 3.44 -13.40 -16.04
C THR A 62 4.10 -12.06 -16.39
N ASP A 63 5.08 -11.65 -15.62
CA ASP A 63 5.90 -10.44 -15.81
C ASP A 63 6.86 -10.52 -17.02
N ASN A 64 7.21 -11.73 -17.49
CA ASN A 64 8.18 -12.01 -18.55
C ASN A 64 9.65 -11.72 -18.18
N ASP A 65 10.05 -11.82 -16.91
CA ASP A 65 11.45 -11.71 -16.49
C ASP A 65 12.29 -12.95 -16.89
N GLY A 66 11.60 -14.08 -17.13
CA GLY A 66 12.15 -15.37 -17.53
C GLY A 66 12.23 -16.42 -16.41
N ARG A 67 11.69 -16.14 -15.23
CA ARG A 67 11.30 -17.06 -14.17
C ARG A 67 9.81 -17.39 -14.36
N PRO A 68 9.43 -18.67 -14.32
CA PRO A 68 8.02 -19.04 -14.30
C PRO A 68 7.40 -18.67 -12.95
N ASP A 69 6.12 -18.27 -12.94
CA ASP A 69 5.34 -17.95 -11.74
C ASP A 69 5.53 -18.99 -10.63
N SER A 70 5.54 -20.30 -10.98
CA SER A 70 5.76 -21.38 -10.01
C SER A 70 7.20 -21.58 -9.56
N LEU A 71 8.03 -20.56 -9.63
CA LEU A 71 9.37 -20.49 -9.08
C LEU A 71 9.63 -19.09 -8.54
N ASP A 72 8.62 -18.23 -8.53
CA ASP A 72 8.68 -16.79 -8.37
C ASP A 72 7.88 -16.40 -7.16
N ILE A 73 8.45 -15.56 -6.29
CA ILE A 73 7.73 -15.14 -5.09
C ILE A 73 6.98 -13.82 -5.29
N ASP A 74 7.09 -13.19 -6.47
CA ASP A 74 6.48 -11.92 -6.87
C ASP A 74 6.18 -12.00 -8.39
N SER A 75 5.13 -12.73 -8.76
CA SER A 75 4.89 -13.20 -10.14
C SER A 75 4.55 -12.09 -11.15
N ASP A 76 4.11 -10.92 -10.70
CA ASP A 76 3.85 -9.74 -11.53
C ASP A 76 4.83 -8.57 -11.32
N ASP A 77 5.87 -8.77 -10.50
CA ASP A 77 7.06 -7.91 -10.37
C ASP A 77 6.68 -6.54 -9.74
N ASP A 78 5.65 -6.53 -8.90
CA ASP A 78 5.02 -5.34 -8.35
C ASP A 78 5.63 -4.95 -6.98
N GLY A 79 6.21 -5.93 -6.26
CA GLY A 79 6.91 -5.80 -4.99
C GLY A 79 6.16 -6.31 -3.76
N ILE A 80 4.95 -6.87 -3.92
CA ILE A 80 4.18 -7.56 -2.89
C ILE A 80 4.30 -9.07 -3.14
N PRO A 81 4.75 -9.90 -2.19
CA PRO A 81 4.93 -11.32 -2.47
C PRO A 81 3.63 -12.12 -2.68
N ASP A 82 3.67 -13.12 -3.56
CA ASP A 82 2.53 -13.95 -3.97
C ASP A 82 1.81 -14.61 -2.77
N ASN A 83 2.57 -15.01 -1.73
CA ASN A 83 2.05 -15.56 -0.49
C ASN A 83 1.08 -14.58 0.22
N VAL A 84 1.42 -13.30 0.17
CA VAL A 84 0.67 -12.18 0.75
C VAL A 84 -0.58 -11.86 -0.07
N GLU A 85 -0.43 -11.78 -1.38
CA GLU A 85 -1.52 -11.40 -2.31
C GLU A 85 -2.52 -12.51 -2.55
N GLY A 86 -2.03 -13.75 -2.67
CA GLY A 86 -2.86 -14.94 -2.84
C GLY A 86 -3.81 -15.19 -1.66
N GLN A 87 -3.66 -14.47 -0.54
CA GLN A 87 -4.48 -14.61 0.66
C GLN A 87 -5.23 -13.32 1.02
N PRO A 88 -6.41 -13.42 1.66
CA PRO A 88 -7.05 -12.24 2.26
C PRO A 88 -6.22 -11.64 3.40
N THR A 89 -6.19 -10.32 3.48
CA THR A 89 -5.60 -9.58 4.61
C THR A 89 -6.22 -10.00 5.95
N GLU A 90 -7.56 -10.06 6.03
CA GLU A 90 -8.24 -10.57 7.23
C GLU A 90 -8.02 -12.09 7.38
N GLY A 91 -7.09 -12.44 8.26
CA GLY A 91 -6.86 -13.83 8.63
C GLY A 91 -5.76 -14.52 7.82
N TYR A 92 -4.91 -13.71 7.16
CA TYR A 92 -3.62 -14.10 6.60
C TYR A 92 -2.91 -15.16 7.45
N LEU A 93 -2.40 -16.19 6.78
CA LEU A 93 -1.67 -17.29 7.38
C LEU A 93 -0.23 -17.28 6.86
N PRO A 94 0.77 -16.91 7.69
CA PRO A 94 2.17 -16.98 7.29
C PRO A 94 2.65 -18.44 7.23
N PRO A 95 3.72 -18.72 6.46
CA PRO A 95 4.33 -20.04 6.37
C PRO A 95 4.81 -20.51 7.75
N SER A 96 4.73 -21.81 8.01
CA SER A 96 5.14 -22.38 9.30
C SER A 96 6.61 -22.78 9.36
N GLY A 97 7.25 -22.93 8.19
CA GLY A 97 8.60 -23.45 8.00
C GLY A 97 8.73 -24.95 8.30
N GLU A 98 7.62 -25.70 8.24
CA GLU A 98 7.59 -27.11 8.57
C GLU A 98 6.80 -27.88 7.50
N ASP A 99 7.45 -28.86 6.86
CA ASP A 99 6.81 -29.87 6.02
C ASP A 99 6.90 -31.25 6.71
N SER A 100 5.75 -31.74 7.20
CA SER A 100 5.66 -33.02 7.90
C SER A 100 5.64 -34.24 6.96
N ASP A 101 5.26 -34.04 5.70
CA ASP A 101 5.01 -35.06 4.67
C ASP A 101 6.23 -35.30 3.79
N ASN A 102 7.09 -34.28 3.65
CA ASN A 102 8.15 -34.18 2.66
C ASN A 102 7.58 -34.25 1.24
N ASP A 103 6.55 -33.44 0.98
CA ASP A 103 5.98 -33.22 -0.33
C ASP A 103 6.03 -31.76 -0.81
N GLY A 104 6.72 -30.89 -0.07
CA GLY A 104 7.16 -29.55 -0.49
C GLY A 104 6.18 -28.43 -0.16
N LEU A 105 4.91 -28.78 0.11
CA LEU A 105 3.94 -27.82 0.62
C LEU A 105 4.07 -27.62 2.15
N ASP A 106 4.16 -26.37 2.61
CA ASP A 106 4.20 -26.07 4.05
C ASP A 106 2.95 -26.57 4.82
N ASP A 107 3.15 -27.07 6.04
CA ASP A 107 2.09 -27.56 6.93
C ASP A 107 0.98 -26.51 7.19
N ALA A 108 1.24 -25.20 6.98
CA ALA A 108 0.27 -24.12 7.05
C ALA A 108 -0.80 -24.23 5.96
N TYR A 109 -0.44 -24.69 4.76
CA TYR A 109 -1.28 -24.68 3.55
C TYR A 109 -1.85 -26.08 3.19
N GLU A 110 -1.48 -27.10 3.96
CA GLU A 110 -1.96 -28.49 3.81
C GLU A 110 -3.50 -28.66 3.85
N GLY A 111 -4.19 -27.86 4.68
CA GLY A 111 -5.64 -27.97 4.85
C GLY A 111 -6.12 -29.38 5.22
N ALA A 112 -6.99 -29.99 4.40
CA ALA A 112 -7.45 -31.38 4.55
C ALA A 112 -6.71 -32.41 3.67
N GLY A 113 -5.63 -32.00 2.99
CA GLY A 113 -4.72 -32.82 2.21
C GLY A 113 -4.24 -32.09 0.97
N ASN A 114 -3.18 -31.30 1.13
CA ASN A 114 -2.49 -30.53 0.13
C ASN A 114 -3.44 -29.60 -0.64
N GLU A 115 -4.15 -28.75 0.09
CA GLU A 115 -5.16 -27.85 -0.49
C GLU A 115 -4.51 -26.61 -1.13
N GLY A 116 -3.39 -26.15 -0.58
CA GLY A 116 -2.76 -24.89 -0.93
C GLY A 116 -3.59 -23.69 -0.49
N VAL A 117 -3.07 -22.51 -0.79
CA VAL A 117 -3.80 -21.26 -0.81
C VAL A 117 -4.80 -21.31 -1.97
N THR A 118 -5.97 -20.70 -1.76
CA THR A 118 -6.89 -20.40 -2.85
C THR A 118 -6.69 -18.94 -3.16
N PRO A 119 -6.09 -18.58 -4.30
CA PRO A 119 -5.80 -17.19 -4.64
C PRO A 119 -7.04 -16.30 -4.53
N GLU A 120 -6.86 -15.12 -3.94
CA GLU A 120 -7.87 -14.07 -3.92
C GLU A 120 -7.98 -13.44 -5.33
N ASP A 121 -9.12 -12.79 -5.59
CA ASP A 121 -9.50 -12.17 -6.87
C ASP A 121 -10.43 -11.03 -6.44
N THR A 122 -9.81 -9.94 -5.99
CA THR A 122 -10.43 -8.84 -5.22
C THR A 122 -11.55 -8.18 -6.01
N ASP A 123 -11.28 -7.77 -7.24
CA ASP A 123 -12.25 -7.13 -8.12
C ASP A 123 -13.20 -8.12 -8.85
N GLN A 124 -12.89 -9.43 -8.82
CA GLN A 124 -13.61 -10.53 -9.49
C GLN A 124 -13.60 -10.45 -11.02
N ASP A 125 -12.53 -9.90 -11.59
CA ASP A 125 -12.13 -9.93 -12.99
C ASP A 125 -11.86 -11.36 -13.48
N GLY A 126 -11.34 -12.20 -12.58
CA GLY A 126 -10.90 -13.57 -12.84
C GLY A 126 -9.40 -13.71 -13.09
N THR A 127 -8.63 -12.65 -12.87
CA THR A 127 -7.19 -12.62 -12.66
C THR A 127 -6.99 -12.56 -11.14
N PRO A 128 -6.34 -13.57 -10.53
CA PRO A 128 -6.06 -13.51 -9.10
C PRO A 128 -5.04 -12.42 -8.75
N ASP A 129 -5.14 -11.88 -7.54
CA ASP A 129 -4.36 -10.73 -7.05
C ASP A 129 -2.85 -10.89 -7.31
N TYR A 130 -2.25 -12.03 -6.94
CA TYR A 130 -0.79 -12.30 -7.12
C TYR A 130 -0.24 -12.26 -8.57
N ILE A 131 -1.09 -12.02 -9.57
CA ILE A 131 -0.71 -11.85 -10.98
C ILE A 131 -1.49 -10.72 -11.66
N ASP A 132 -2.07 -9.81 -10.88
CA ASP A 132 -2.87 -8.68 -11.37
C ASP A 132 -2.21 -7.36 -10.96
N ASP A 133 -1.61 -6.64 -11.91
CA ASP A 133 -0.93 -5.35 -11.67
C ASP A 133 -1.80 -4.22 -11.00
N ASP A 134 -3.10 -4.46 -10.77
CA ASP A 134 -4.14 -3.52 -10.28
C ASP A 134 -5.32 -4.36 -9.69
N SER A 135 -5.12 -4.91 -8.49
CA SER A 135 -5.94 -5.96 -7.86
C SER A 135 -7.40 -5.56 -7.60
N ASP A 136 -7.68 -4.28 -7.38
CA ASP A 136 -9.03 -3.77 -7.16
C ASP A 136 -9.61 -2.97 -8.36
N ASN A 137 -8.79 -2.78 -9.40
CA ASN A 137 -9.12 -2.10 -10.65
C ASN A 137 -9.51 -0.62 -10.45
N ASP A 138 -8.84 0.07 -9.54
CA ASP A 138 -9.13 1.44 -9.15
C ASP A 138 -8.37 2.53 -9.97
N LEU A 139 -7.50 2.10 -10.89
CA LEU A 139 -6.59 2.89 -11.76
C LEU A 139 -5.23 3.23 -11.16
N VAL A 140 -5.00 2.95 -9.89
CA VAL A 140 -3.69 3.00 -9.24
C VAL A 140 -3.12 1.57 -9.27
N PRO A 141 -1.83 1.39 -9.61
CA PRO A 141 -1.24 0.04 -9.63
C PRO A 141 -0.81 -0.41 -8.23
N ASP A 142 -0.85 -1.72 -7.98
CA ASP A 142 -0.48 -2.33 -6.71
C ASP A 142 0.97 -1.97 -6.28
N SER A 143 1.92 -1.99 -7.22
CA SER A 143 3.30 -1.48 -7.03
C SER A 143 3.42 -0.02 -6.54
N ASN A 144 2.35 0.77 -6.65
CA ASN A 144 2.25 2.11 -6.11
C ASN A 144 1.63 2.07 -4.70
N GLU A 145 0.44 1.49 -4.56
CA GLU A 145 -0.33 1.46 -3.31
C GLU A 145 0.31 0.61 -2.22
N GLY A 146 0.90 -0.53 -2.57
CA GLY A 146 1.65 -1.38 -1.63
C GLY A 146 2.92 -0.72 -1.08
N HIS A 147 3.36 0.38 -1.68
CA HIS A 147 4.67 0.97 -1.41
C HIS A 147 4.68 2.48 -1.17
N ASP A 148 3.53 3.16 -1.14
CA ASP A 148 3.42 4.58 -0.76
C ASP A 148 3.14 4.72 0.75
N PHE A 149 4.20 4.69 1.57
CA PHE A 149 4.07 4.76 3.03
C PHE A 149 4.00 6.20 3.58
N ASP A 150 4.30 7.21 2.77
CA ASP A 150 4.16 8.61 3.15
C ASP A 150 2.99 9.35 2.48
N TYR A 151 2.21 8.61 1.69
CA TYR A 151 0.95 8.99 1.06
C TYR A 151 1.10 10.21 0.15
N ASP A 152 2.24 10.30 -0.56
CA ASP A 152 2.59 11.42 -1.43
C ASP A 152 2.29 11.17 -2.93
N GLY A 153 1.68 10.02 -3.24
CA GLY A 153 1.29 9.58 -4.58
C GLY A 153 2.43 8.97 -5.39
N GLU A 154 3.61 8.79 -4.80
CA GLU A 154 4.74 8.13 -5.45
C GLU A 154 5.28 7.03 -4.52
N PRO A 155 5.61 5.84 -5.05
CA PRO A 155 6.03 4.74 -4.19
C PRO A 155 7.44 4.97 -3.64
N ASP A 156 7.64 4.61 -2.37
CA ASP A 156 8.93 4.69 -1.68
C ASP A 156 9.94 3.68 -2.24
N ASN A 157 9.44 2.54 -2.71
CA ASN A 157 10.18 1.45 -3.31
C ASN A 157 9.90 1.38 -4.82
N THR A 158 10.87 0.98 -5.62
CA THR A 158 10.71 0.92 -7.08
C THR A 158 11.54 -0.20 -7.69
N TYR A 159 10.96 -0.91 -8.64
CA TYR A 159 11.64 -1.90 -9.47
C TYR A 159 12.98 -1.44 -10.06
N THR A 160 14.02 -2.24 -9.88
CA THR A 160 15.40 -1.95 -10.30
C THR A 160 15.88 -2.83 -11.47
N GLY A 161 15.21 -3.96 -11.72
CA GLY A 161 15.60 -5.02 -12.65
C GLY A 161 16.84 -5.78 -12.21
N VAL A 162 17.05 -5.88 -10.90
CA VAL A 162 18.14 -6.62 -10.27
C VAL A 162 17.55 -7.43 -9.13
N ASP A 163 17.76 -8.73 -9.19
CA ASP A 163 17.43 -9.69 -8.15
C ASP A 163 18.75 -10.40 -7.79
N THR A 164 19.20 -10.23 -6.55
CA THR A 164 20.57 -10.54 -6.13
C THR A 164 20.74 -11.98 -5.66
N ASP A 165 19.80 -12.50 -4.87
CA ASP A 165 19.82 -13.89 -4.41
C ASP A 165 19.00 -14.85 -5.27
N ASN A 166 18.23 -14.34 -6.23
CA ASN A 166 17.45 -15.10 -7.18
C ASN A 166 16.33 -15.84 -6.50
N ASP A 167 15.50 -15.18 -5.70
CA ASP A 167 14.24 -15.72 -5.22
C ASP A 167 13.03 -15.32 -6.08
N GLY A 168 13.08 -14.17 -6.73
CA GLY A 168 11.99 -13.67 -7.58
C GLY A 168 11.71 -12.20 -7.34
N LEU A 169 11.85 -11.76 -6.08
CA LEU A 169 11.62 -10.38 -5.66
C LEU A 169 12.77 -9.46 -6.09
N ASP A 170 12.45 -8.28 -6.62
CA ASP A 170 13.48 -7.32 -7.04
C ASP A 170 14.19 -6.64 -5.83
N ASP A 171 15.51 -6.40 -5.94
CA ASP A 171 16.36 -5.68 -4.96
C ASP A 171 15.74 -4.32 -4.51
N GLY A 172 14.84 -3.74 -5.31
CA GLY A 172 14.08 -2.53 -5.02
C GLY A 172 13.08 -2.68 -3.87
N TYR A 173 12.62 -3.90 -3.61
CA TYR A 173 11.60 -4.26 -2.63
C TYR A 173 12.19 -4.99 -1.41
N GLU A 174 13.37 -5.63 -1.53
CA GLU A 174 14.10 -6.39 -0.48
C GLU A 174 14.70 -5.57 0.71
N GLY A 175 14.05 -4.47 1.08
CA GLY A 175 14.36 -3.71 2.29
C GLY A 175 15.86 -3.38 2.50
N SER A 176 16.49 -4.03 3.49
CA SER A 176 17.86 -3.70 3.92
C SER A 176 18.93 -4.77 3.66
N ASP A 177 18.53 -6.00 3.36
CA ASP A 177 19.43 -7.13 3.10
C ASP A 177 19.02 -7.89 1.84
N VAL A 178 19.29 -7.29 0.68
CA VAL A 178 19.04 -7.82 -0.68
C VAL A 178 19.70 -9.18 -1.06
N ASN A 179 20.06 -10.01 -0.09
CA ASN A 179 20.67 -11.31 -0.31
C ASN A 179 20.45 -12.18 0.95
N ASP A 180 19.24 -12.24 1.48
CA ASP A 180 18.87 -13.13 2.57
C ASP A 180 18.46 -14.53 2.08
N GLY A 181 18.27 -14.69 0.77
CA GLY A 181 17.81 -15.92 0.13
C GLY A 181 16.30 -16.05 0.21
N TYR A 182 15.74 -17.12 -0.36
CA TYR A 182 14.29 -17.36 -0.40
C TYR A 182 13.59 -17.14 0.95
N ASP A 183 12.88 -16.02 1.03
CA ASP A 183 11.94 -15.66 2.08
C ASP A 183 10.63 -15.25 1.41
N VAL A 184 9.66 -16.17 1.39
CA VAL A 184 8.42 -16.06 0.60
C VAL A 184 7.52 -14.88 0.98
N ASN A 185 7.83 -14.19 2.08
CA ASN A 185 7.14 -13.01 2.55
C ASN A 185 8.05 -11.77 2.59
N ASP A 186 9.36 -11.95 2.39
CA ASP A 186 10.39 -10.95 2.70
C ASP A 186 10.10 -10.22 4.05
N GLU A 187 9.89 -8.90 4.02
CA GLU A 187 9.61 -8.11 5.23
C GLU A 187 8.09 -7.96 5.53
N ILE A 188 7.20 -8.60 4.76
CA ILE A 188 5.73 -8.48 4.85
C ILE A 188 5.12 -9.69 5.58
N GLU A 189 5.20 -9.67 6.91
CA GLU A 189 4.84 -10.83 7.76
C GLU A 189 3.45 -10.70 8.42
N ASP A 190 2.93 -9.47 8.45
CA ASP A 190 1.61 -9.09 8.94
C ASP A 190 1.06 -8.01 8.00
N PRO A 191 0.49 -8.38 6.83
CA PRO A 191 0.15 -7.42 5.77
C PRO A 191 -0.76 -6.28 6.27
N ALA A 192 -1.68 -6.58 7.19
CA ALA A 192 -2.55 -5.59 7.84
C ALA A 192 -1.80 -4.53 8.69
N ASN A 193 -0.49 -4.66 8.90
CA ASN A 193 0.35 -3.72 9.64
C ASN A 193 1.63 -3.33 8.89
N ASP A 194 2.03 -4.13 7.89
CA ASP A 194 3.26 -3.95 7.14
C ASP A 194 3.02 -3.28 5.77
N LEU A 195 1.78 -3.28 5.25
CA LEU A 195 1.36 -2.58 4.03
C LEU A 195 0.54 -1.30 4.33
N PRO A 196 0.49 -0.32 3.39
CA PRO A 196 -0.35 0.87 3.51
C PRO A 196 -1.86 0.55 3.60
N ASP A 197 -2.53 1.29 4.48
CA ASP A 197 -3.98 1.29 4.73
C ASP A 197 -4.35 2.72 5.20
N THR A 198 -4.87 3.55 4.30
CA THR A 198 -5.08 4.99 4.51
C THR A 198 -6.22 5.26 5.49
N ASP A 199 -7.38 4.64 5.28
CA ASP A 199 -8.57 4.87 6.10
C ASP A 199 -8.61 4.00 7.37
N GLY A 200 -7.81 2.94 7.41
CA GLY A 200 -7.74 1.98 8.49
C GLY A 200 -9.00 1.12 8.62
N THR A 201 -9.83 1.05 7.56
CA THR A 201 -11.18 0.49 7.62
C THR A 201 -11.47 -0.71 6.73
N GLU A 202 -11.35 -0.77 5.41
CA GLU A 202 -11.87 -1.93 4.68
C GLU A 202 -10.80 -3.01 4.46
N ASP A 203 -9.86 -2.76 3.57
CA ASP A 203 -8.66 -3.58 3.32
C ASP A 203 -7.42 -2.68 3.21
N VAL A 204 -6.27 -3.24 2.83
CA VAL A 204 -5.06 -2.46 2.47
C VAL A 204 -5.25 -1.80 1.12
N ASN A 205 -4.55 -0.68 0.86
CA ASN A 205 -4.84 0.22 -0.27
C ASN A 205 -4.94 -0.51 -1.62
N TYR A 206 -3.94 -1.33 -2.00
CA TYR A 206 -3.95 -2.06 -3.28
C TYR A 206 -5.15 -3.03 -3.48
N ARG A 207 -6.01 -3.20 -2.46
CA ARG A 207 -7.24 -3.98 -2.48
C ARG A 207 -8.49 -3.17 -2.10
N ASP A 208 -8.38 -1.85 -1.98
CA ASP A 208 -9.43 -0.95 -1.50
C ASP A 208 -9.82 0.13 -2.51
N LEU A 209 -10.96 -0.11 -3.18
CA LEU A 209 -11.49 0.75 -4.24
C LEU A 209 -11.78 2.22 -3.80
N ASP A 210 -11.83 2.50 -2.49
CA ASP A 210 -12.11 3.80 -1.86
C ASP A 210 -11.06 4.01 -0.75
N ASP A 211 -9.80 4.12 -1.17
CA ASP A 211 -8.57 4.11 -0.35
C ASP A 211 -8.65 4.94 0.94
N ASP A 212 -9.18 6.16 0.85
CA ASP A 212 -9.26 7.09 1.97
C ASP A 212 -10.60 7.00 2.76
N GLY A 213 -11.55 6.22 2.27
CA GLY A 213 -12.86 5.98 2.86
C GLY A 213 -13.76 7.22 2.92
N ASP A 214 -13.55 8.22 2.06
CA ASP A 214 -14.39 9.42 1.98
C ASP A 214 -15.78 9.13 1.35
N GLY A 215 -15.88 8.02 0.62
CA GLY A 215 -17.08 7.55 -0.06
C GLY A 215 -17.14 7.89 -1.55
N ILE A 216 -16.02 8.23 -2.17
CA ILE A 216 -15.81 8.42 -3.60
C ILE A 216 -14.73 7.45 -4.05
N ASP A 217 -15.13 6.37 -4.74
CA ASP A 217 -14.19 5.41 -5.33
C ASP A 217 -13.01 6.11 -6.06
N THR A 218 -11.76 5.69 -5.84
CA THR A 218 -10.51 6.26 -6.41
C THR A 218 -10.60 6.60 -7.91
N PRO A 219 -11.21 5.77 -8.80
CA PRO A 219 -11.34 6.11 -10.22
C PRO A 219 -12.14 7.39 -10.50
N ASP A 220 -13.03 7.78 -9.60
CA ASP A 220 -13.88 8.98 -9.72
C ASP A 220 -13.18 10.25 -9.19
N GLU A 221 -11.95 10.13 -8.68
CA GLU A 221 -11.10 11.20 -8.12
C GLU A 221 -9.98 11.68 -9.06
N ASP A 222 -9.96 11.17 -10.30
CA ASP A 222 -9.22 11.75 -11.45
C ASP A 222 -9.85 13.11 -11.86
N ALA A 223 -9.62 14.13 -11.04
CA ALA A 223 -10.12 15.50 -11.18
C ALA A 223 -9.80 16.10 -12.55
N ASN A 224 -8.65 15.77 -13.13
CA ASN A 224 -8.19 16.31 -14.40
C ASN A 224 -8.65 15.49 -15.63
N GLY A 225 -9.00 14.22 -15.43
CA GLY A 225 -9.55 13.31 -16.43
C GLY A 225 -8.49 12.69 -17.34
N ASP A 226 -7.26 12.49 -16.87
CA ASP A 226 -6.16 11.86 -17.61
C ASP A 226 -5.93 10.39 -17.31
N GLY A 227 -6.68 9.82 -16.36
CA GLY A 227 -6.69 8.42 -15.97
C GLY A 227 -5.52 8.05 -15.08
N ASP A 228 -5.11 8.97 -14.21
CA ASP A 228 -3.99 8.83 -13.27
C ASP A 228 -4.31 9.60 -11.97
N PRO A 229 -4.99 8.97 -10.99
CA PRO A 229 -5.36 9.60 -9.72
C PRO A 229 -4.15 10.06 -8.88
N THR A 230 -3.00 9.39 -9.03
CA THR A 230 -1.79 9.61 -8.21
C THR A 230 -1.23 11.04 -8.23
N ASN A 231 -1.63 11.85 -9.22
CA ASN A 231 -1.10 13.19 -9.42
C ASN A 231 -2.15 14.32 -9.26
N ASP A 232 -3.39 13.96 -8.96
CA ASP A 232 -4.46 14.93 -8.71
C ASP A 232 -4.51 15.25 -7.21
N ASP A 233 -4.32 16.53 -6.91
CA ASP A 233 -4.19 17.09 -5.55
C ASP A 233 -4.92 18.44 -5.60
N THR A 234 -6.19 18.41 -5.18
CA THR A 234 -7.16 19.49 -5.36
C THR A 234 -6.84 20.68 -4.46
N ASP A 235 -6.40 20.42 -3.23
CA ASP A 235 -6.16 21.43 -2.21
C ASP A 235 -4.68 21.89 -2.14
N GLN A 236 -3.76 21.14 -2.77
CA GLN A 236 -2.32 21.36 -2.84
C GLN A 236 -1.59 21.17 -1.50
N ASP A 237 -2.06 20.27 -0.65
CA ASP A 237 -1.41 19.95 0.61
C ASP A 237 -0.23 18.96 0.45
N GLY A 238 -0.22 18.21 -0.65
CA GLY A 238 0.80 17.24 -1.03
C GLY A 238 0.38 15.77 -0.96
N THR A 239 -0.83 15.49 -0.48
CA THR A 239 -1.50 14.20 -0.50
C THR A 239 -2.41 14.17 -1.75
N PRO A 240 -2.35 13.15 -2.61
CA PRO A 240 -3.29 13.04 -3.72
C PRO A 240 -4.73 12.83 -3.24
N ASP A 241 -5.69 13.28 -4.06
CA ASP A 241 -7.12 13.27 -3.74
C ASP A 241 -7.62 11.88 -3.29
N TYR A 242 -7.09 10.78 -3.85
CA TYR A 242 -7.48 9.39 -3.53
C TYR A 242 -6.95 8.84 -2.21
N LEU A 243 -5.95 9.51 -1.62
CA LEU A 243 -5.40 9.20 -0.29
C LEU A 243 -5.78 10.26 0.73
N ASP A 244 -6.58 11.25 0.34
CA ASP A 244 -6.91 12.42 1.14
C ASP A 244 -8.42 12.48 1.45
N PRO A 245 -8.84 11.97 2.62
CA PRO A 245 -10.25 11.94 3.01
C PRO A 245 -10.84 13.36 3.21
N ASP A 246 -9.97 14.36 3.19
CA ASP A 246 -10.21 15.75 3.47
C ASP A 246 -9.86 16.64 2.23
N ASN A 247 -9.91 16.09 1.00
CA ASN A 247 -9.59 16.75 -0.30
C ASN A 247 -10.46 17.97 -0.71
N GLY A 248 -11.25 18.50 0.22
CA GLY A 248 -11.95 19.76 0.10
C GLY A 248 -11.00 20.96 0.14
N PRO A 249 -11.45 22.16 -0.27
CA PRO A 249 -10.63 23.36 -0.06
C PRO A 249 -10.32 23.55 1.43
N ASP A 250 -9.05 23.79 1.76
CA ASP A 250 -8.59 24.32 3.05
C ASP A 250 -8.08 25.76 2.82
N THR A 251 -8.93 26.75 3.13
CA THR A 251 -8.69 28.15 2.76
C THR A 251 -7.53 28.78 3.53
N ASP A 252 -7.20 28.31 4.73
CA ASP A 252 -6.13 28.86 5.56
C ASP A 252 -4.90 27.96 5.74
N GLY A 253 -5.01 26.69 5.36
CA GLY A 253 -3.93 25.72 5.36
C GLY A 253 -3.59 25.18 6.75
N ASP A 254 -4.57 25.06 7.65
CA ASP A 254 -4.40 24.50 8.99
C ASP A 254 -4.61 22.98 9.08
N GLY A 255 -5.08 22.36 7.99
CA GLY A 255 -5.34 20.93 7.88
C GLY A 255 -6.77 20.52 8.29
N VAL A 256 -7.70 21.47 8.36
CA VAL A 256 -9.14 21.20 8.51
C VAL A 256 -9.87 21.76 7.28
N PRO A 257 -10.55 20.94 6.45
CA PRO A 257 -11.19 21.45 5.23
C PRO A 257 -12.37 22.38 5.51
N ASP A 258 -12.58 23.39 4.65
CA ASP A 258 -13.66 24.41 4.71
C ASP A 258 -15.08 23.82 4.91
N VAL A 259 -15.28 22.52 4.62
CA VAL A 259 -16.58 21.86 4.79
C VAL A 259 -16.87 21.43 6.23
N VAL A 260 -15.81 21.22 7.04
CA VAL A 260 -15.86 20.80 8.44
C VAL A 260 -15.20 21.79 9.40
N ASP A 261 -14.38 22.70 8.87
CA ASP A 261 -13.83 23.86 9.57
C ASP A 261 -14.98 24.72 10.15
N LEU A 262 -14.71 25.35 11.28
CA LEU A 262 -15.58 26.29 11.95
C LEU A 262 -15.27 27.76 11.62
N ASP A 263 -14.08 28.04 11.07
CA ASP A 263 -13.46 29.34 10.82
C ASP A 263 -12.50 29.26 9.61
N ASP A 264 -13.04 29.02 8.40
CA ASP A 264 -12.30 28.61 7.17
C ASP A 264 -11.07 29.47 6.80
N ASP A 265 -10.96 30.71 7.30
CA ASP A 265 -9.86 31.62 6.99
C ASP A 265 -8.94 31.97 8.18
N ASN A 266 -9.19 31.32 9.32
CA ASN A 266 -8.55 31.46 10.63
C ASN A 266 -8.38 32.91 11.09
N ASP A 267 -9.33 33.78 10.76
CA ASP A 267 -9.36 35.13 11.30
C ASP A 267 -9.96 35.19 12.72
N GLY A 268 -10.57 34.11 13.20
CA GLY A 268 -11.19 34.00 14.51
C GLY A 268 -12.68 34.35 14.54
N ILE A 269 -13.31 34.65 13.42
CA ILE A 269 -14.75 34.91 13.27
C ILE A 269 -15.42 33.75 12.53
N LEU A 270 -15.91 32.77 13.30
CA LEU A 270 -16.68 31.62 12.78
C LEU A 270 -17.53 31.88 11.52
N ASP A 271 -17.51 30.98 10.53
CA ASP A 271 -18.24 31.13 9.25
C ASP A 271 -19.73 31.35 9.47
N THR A 272 -20.28 30.76 10.54
CA THR A 272 -21.69 30.94 10.91
C THR A 272 -22.07 32.40 11.24
N VAL A 273 -21.10 33.22 11.64
CA VAL A 273 -21.21 34.67 11.87
C VAL A 273 -21.07 35.42 10.56
N GLU A 274 -20.17 34.98 9.70
CA GLU A 274 -19.82 35.60 8.41
C GLU A 274 -20.78 35.20 7.29
N GLY A 275 -21.61 34.21 7.57
CA GLY A 275 -22.74 33.83 6.73
C GLY A 275 -22.47 32.66 5.81
N ASP A 276 -21.46 31.82 6.09
CA ASP A 276 -21.33 30.46 5.55
C ASP A 276 -21.35 30.49 4.01
N GLY A 277 -20.36 31.18 3.43
CA GLY A 277 -20.20 31.39 2.00
C GLY A 277 -21.24 32.33 1.32
N ALA A 278 -22.21 32.89 2.05
CA ALA A 278 -23.32 33.65 1.46
C ALA A 278 -23.14 35.17 1.44
N ILE A 279 -22.19 35.71 2.21
CA ILE A 279 -21.88 37.14 2.30
C ILE A 279 -20.54 37.39 1.62
N ASP A 280 -20.48 38.50 0.89
CA ASP A 280 -19.31 39.02 0.19
C ASP A 280 -19.45 40.56 0.30
N THR A 281 -18.84 41.10 1.34
CA THR A 281 -19.06 42.45 1.86
C THR A 281 -18.45 43.50 0.93
N ASP A 282 -17.28 43.23 0.36
CA ASP A 282 -16.56 44.14 -0.53
C ASP A 282 -16.90 43.92 -2.04
N ASN A 283 -17.49 42.78 -2.39
CA ASN A 283 -17.85 42.33 -3.75
C ASN A 283 -16.65 42.02 -4.64
N ASP A 284 -15.55 41.50 -4.09
CA ASP A 284 -14.40 41.03 -4.88
C ASP A 284 -14.58 39.59 -5.41
N GLY A 285 -15.52 38.84 -4.83
CA GLY A 285 -15.88 37.48 -5.21
C GLY A 285 -15.36 36.37 -4.30
N ARG A 286 -14.63 36.71 -3.22
CA ARG A 286 -14.35 35.84 -2.08
C ARG A 286 -15.44 36.07 -1.02
N PRO A 287 -16.12 35.03 -0.52
CA PRO A 287 -17.04 35.18 0.59
C PRO A 287 -16.33 35.66 1.86
N ASP A 288 -17.04 36.37 2.74
CA ASP A 288 -16.53 36.85 4.03
C ASP A 288 -15.93 35.69 4.86
N SER A 289 -16.58 34.52 4.89
CA SER A 289 -16.07 33.32 5.61
C SER A 289 -14.75 32.80 5.10
N LEU A 290 -14.40 33.14 3.86
CA LEU A 290 -13.12 32.76 3.31
C LEU A 290 -12.17 33.94 3.33
N ASP A 291 -12.45 35.12 3.89
CA ASP A 291 -11.68 36.35 3.64
C ASP A 291 -11.26 37.21 4.84
N ILE A 292 -9.96 37.13 5.18
CA ILE A 292 -9.32 37.79 6.34
C ILE A 292 -9.46 39.33 6.46
N ASP A 293 -10.02 40.01 5.46
CA ASP A 293 -10.28 41.46 5.38
C ASP A 293 -11.55 41.70 4.53
N SER A 294 -12.68 41.18 5.00
CA SER A 294 -14.01 41.14 4.37
C SER A 294 -14.52 42.46 3.78
N ASP A 295 -14.04 43.62 4.26
CA ASP A 295 -14.40 44.94 3.73
C ASP A 295 -13.30 45.64 2.92
N ASP A 296 -12.16 44.95 2.76
CA ASP A 296 -11.00 45.24 1.92
C ASP A 296 -10.44 46.65 2.21
N ASP A 297 -10.47 47.05 3.49
CA ASP A 297 -10.03 48.37 3.97
C ASP A 297 -8.56 48.39 4.43
N GLY A 298 -7.94 47.23 4.53
CA GLY A 298 -6.55 47.00 4.90
C GLY A 298 -6.35 46.75 6.40
N ILE A 299 -7.40 46.40 7.13
CA ILE A 299 -7.37 46.02 8.54
C ILE A 299 -8.03 44.63 8.64
N PRO A 300 -7.30 43.59 9.07
CA PRO A 300 -7.88 42.27 9.19
C PRO A 300 -9.06 42.22 10.15
N ASP A 301 -10.03 41.39 9.85
CA ASP A 301 -11.31 41.28 10.56
C ASP A 301 -11.11 40.92 12.03
N ASN A 302 -10.13 40.06 12.34
CA ASN A 302 -9.74 39.75 13.71
C ASN A 302 -9.33 40.97 14.55
N VAL A 303 -8.84 42.04 13.91
CA VAL A 303 -8.49 43.31 14.56
C VAL A 303 -9.73 44.17 14.73
N GLU A 304 -10.68 44.09 13.81
CA GLU A 304 -11.92 44.87 13.79
C GLU A 304 -12.98 44.32 14.75
N GLY A 305 -13.13 43.00 14.81
CA GLY A 305 -14.03 42.26 15.69
C GLY A 305 -13.67 42.36 17.17
N GLN A 306 -12.44 42.79 17.49
CA GLN A 306 -11.95 42.82 18.88
C GLN A 306 -11.75 44.22 19.48
N PRO A 307 -11.93 44.38 20.81
CA PRO A 307 -11.58 45.62 21.50
C PRO A 307 -10.05 45.77 21.65
N THR A 308 -9.55 47.00 21.45
CA THR A 308 -8.12 47.32 21.63
C THR A 308 -7.56 46.95 23.02
N GLU A 309 -8.40 47.01 24.07
CA GLU A 309 -8.01 46.58 25.41
C GLU A 309 -8.44 45.12 25.61
N GLY A 310 -7.47 44.20 25.60
CA GLY A 310 -7.72 42.77 25.78
C GLY A 310 -7.67 41.93 24.49
N TYR A 311 -7.26 42.53 23.36
CA TYR A 311 -6.99 41.82 22.10
C TYR A 311 -6.24 40.49 22.30
N LEU A 312 -6.76 39.46 21.66
CA LEU A 312 -6.24 38.10 21.60
C LEU A 312 -5.70 37.87 20.18
N PRO A 313 -4.38 37.81 20.00
CA PRO A 313 -3.81 37.34 18.74
C PRO A 313 -4.06 35.84 18.59
N PRO A 314 -4.11 35.34 17.34
CA PRO A 314 -4.15 33.90 17.09
C PRO A 314 -2.91 33.25 17.72
N SER A 315 -3.11 32.07 18.29
CA SER A 315 -2.07 31.27 18.91
C SER A 315 -1.32 30.40 17.89
N GLY A 316 -1.99 30.05 16.77
CA GLY A 316 -1.56 29.08 15.78
C GLY A 316 -1.59 27.65 16.31
N GLU A 317 -2.47 27.39 17.28
CA GLU A 317 -2.68 26.07 17.86
C GLU A 317 -4.18 25.79 17.78
N ASP A 318 -4.53 24.64 17.20
CA ASP A 318 -5.83 24.00 17.32
C ASP A 318 -5.57 22.63 17.98
N ALA A 319 -6.15 22.40 19.16
CA ALA A 319 -5.87 21.21 19.95
C ALA A 319 -6.92 20.11 19.78
N ASP A 320 -8.09 20.43 19.25
CA ASP A 320 -9.18 19.50 18.97
C ASP A 320 -9.53 19.34 17.50
N ASN A 321 -8.78 20.01 16.61
CA ASN A 321 -8.86 19.91 15.15
C ASN A 321 -10.29 20.20 14.68
N ASP A 322 -10.86 21.29 15.18
CA ASP A 322 -12.17 21.78 14.76
C ASP A 322 -12.09 23.04 13.90
N GLY A 323 -10.87 23.46 13.53
CA GLY A 323 -10.56 24.58 12.65
C GLY A 323 -10.60 25.95 13.34
N LEU A 324 -10.98 26.01 14.62
CA LEU A 324 -10.95 27.26 15.40
C LEU A 324 -9.71 27.35 16.29
N ASP A 325 -8.88 28.39 16.10
CA ASP A 325 -7.71 28.64 16.96
C ASP A 325 -8.07 28.67 18.47
N ASP A 326 -7.26 27.96 19.29
CA ASP A 326 -7.33 27.88 20.76
C ASP A 326 -7.41 29.25 21.48
N ALA A 327 -6.99 30.33 20.82
CA ALA A 327 -7.10 31.69 21.31
C ALA A 327 -8.55 32.20 21.36
N TYR A 328 -9.44 31.64 20.54
CA TYR A 328 -10.84 32.02 20.34
C TYR A 328 -11.83 31.00 20.94
N GLU A 329 -11.33 29.80 21.22
CA GLU A 329 -11.89 28.75 22.06
C GLU A 329 -12.26 29.24 23.50
N GLY A 330 -13.49 29.74 23.66
CA GLY A 330 -14.08 30.08 24.95
C GLY A 330 -14.47 28.84 25.79
N THR A 331 -15.40 28.97 26.76
CA THR A 331 -15.99 27.78 27.41
C THR A 331 -17.06 27.08 26.55
N GLY A 332 -16.98 27.17 25.22
CA GLY A 332 -17.92 26.57 24.28
C GLY A 332 -17.93 27.21 22.89
N ASN A 333 -16.76 27.32 22.24
CA ASN A 333 -16.55 27.60 20.81
C ASN A 333 -17.41 28.79 20.35
N GLU A 334 -17.17 29.98 20.92
CA GLU A 334 -18.01 31.18 20.67
C GLU A 334 -17.41 32.15 19.64
N GLY A 335 -16.18 31.92 19.15
CA GLY A 335 -15.49 32.81 18.20
C GLY A 335 -15.34 34.26 18.68
N VAL A 336 -14.84 35.11 17.78
CA VAL A 336 -14.90 36.58 17.87
C VAL A 336 -16.24 37.06 17.26
N THR A 337 -16.80 38.18 17.76
CA THR A 337 -18.17 38.65 17.40
C THR A 337 -18.24 40.11 16.99
#